data_AF-A0A5B7D8R9-F1
#
_entry.id   AF-A0A5B7D8R9-F1
#
_cell.length_a   1.000
_cell.length_b   1.000
_cell.length_c   1.000
_cell.angle_alpha   90.00
_cell.angle_beta   90.00
_cell.angle_gamma   90.00
#
_symmetry.space_group_name_H-M   'P 1'
#
loop_
_entity.id
_entity.type
_entity.pdbx_description
1 polymer ?
#
loop_
_entity_poly.entity_id
_entity_poly.type
_entity_poly.pdbx_seq_one_letter_code
_entity_poly.pdbx_strand_id
1 'polypeptide(L)'
;MTQVVFSSAVKQQIAMTLLMALSQSSHFLEKQAQLQRELQKAKAEAREAVENRDRHMDDTQELAENVEMLTLDKEMAEEKAETLQLELDQAKERIEELTLDLEILKTEMSGVGTPTDGVANSLQVRQLEQQNSRLRETLVKMRDLSAHDKHELQRVQKDLETKKGELADMARAKDKLAAQVGQLEQTISDLQEQVDAALGAEEMVETLTDRNLNLEEKVAELLETVADLEAINDMNDQLQENARELELELREELDMANSKIREVMREREASNEVIVDQDGTIKKFRELVQKQQEQNMDLRHALEKETNKPIGTPSEIIDFKKMFTETKAHSKAIDMELRRLEVAQANHHVAYLTQYMPDNFMSRGGDHDAVLVLLLVARMISKAEIVIGGIRDKYPVPENIDRSAVLKTHAIDQYAFSARLLQLLYSMQALLHQYQYVLGTCSVEVFLRLGTLYPEMASHERNLDFYVDLLRKDQLDENVSLESLEKTVGYFSTVYPSHLLSEKMDQTTYLCDTARVLTSGADAANTCASVVLALLHPQHEDCEVAVMCRDIVAAGKEINAAVKRIRRRMPQDGSVGPLSYPEDVQETLTSTTNYMNNAARALRHLTRNLANITIQVYLWCNYLEPGYHGDM
;
A
#
# COMPACT_ATOMS: atom_id res chain seq x y z
N MET A 1 12.16 -2.85 63.45
CA MET A 1 10.88 -3.43 62.98
C MET A 1 10.33 -2.68 61.75
N THR A 2 10.15 -1.37 61.80
CA THR A 2 9.45 -0.58 60.75
C THR A 2 9.97 -0.78 59.32
N GLN A 3 11.30 -0.79 59.10
CA GLN A 3 11.89 -1.09 57.78
C GLN A 3 11.57 -2.50 57.25
N VAL A 4 11.48 -3.51 58.12
CA VAL A 4 11.22 -4.90 57.71
C VAL A 4 9.76 -5.07 57.27
N VAL A 5 8.83 -4.43 58.00
CA VAL A 5 7.40 -4.41 57.64
C VAL A 5 7.19 -3.68 56.30
N PHE A 6 7.86 -2.55 56.09
CA PHE A 6 7.78 -1.80 54.82
C PHE A 6 8.33 -2.61 53.64
N SER A 7 9.47 -3.29 53.82
CA SER A 7 10.04 -4.17 52.79
C SER A 7 9.13 -5.37 52.47
N SER A 8 8.47 -5.96 53.49
CA SER A 8 7.51 -7.04 53.29
C SER A 8 6.28 -6.57 52.51
N ALA A 9 5.70 -5.43 52.89
CA ALA A 9 4.53 -4.86 52.22
C ALA A 9 4.83 -4.52 50.74
N VAL A 10 5.98 -3.90 50.45
CA VAL A 10 6.40 -3.59 49.08
C VAL A 10 6.61 -4.87 48.24
N LYS A 11 7.25 -5.91 48.80
CA LYS A 11 7.38 -7.21 48.11
C LYS A 11 6.02 -7.85 47.81
N GLN A 12 5.09 -7.75 48.75
CA GLN A 12 3.75 -8.32 48.61
C GLN A 12 2.90 -7.55 47.59
N GLN A 13 3.04 -6.22 47.52
CA GLN A 13 2.47 -5.37 46.48
C GLN A 13 3.02 -5.76 45.09
N ILE A 14 4.34 -5.88 44.94
CA ILE A 14 5.00 -6.24 43.68
C ILE A 14 4.57 -7.64 43.21
N ALA A 15 4.52 -8.63 44.12
CA ALA A 15 4.08 -9.99 43.80
C ALA A 15 2.61 -10.02 43.33
N MET A 16 1.73 -9.23 43.95
CA MET A 16 0.32 -9.14 43.55
C MET A 16 0.16 -8.49 42.17
N THR A 17 0.93 -7.43 41.86
CA THR A 17 0.94 -6.79 40.54
C THR A 17 1.45 -7.73 39.45
N LEU A 18 2.52 -8.49 39.71
CA LEU A 18 3.05 -9.50 38.78
C LEU A 18 2.05 -10.64 38.51
N LEU A 19 1.38 -11.15 39.54
CA LEU A 19 0.32 -12.15 39.39
C LEU A 19 -0.87 -11.63 38.56
N MET A 20 -1.26 -10.37 38.76
CA MET A 20 -2.34 -9.74 38.00
C MET A 20 -1.97 -9.55 36.53
N ALA A 21 -0.73 -9.12 36.23
CA ALA A 21 -0.23 -8.99 34.87
C ALA A 21 -0.12 -10.35 34.14
N LEU A 22 0.36 -11.39 34.81
CA LEU A 22 0.39 -12.76 34.27
C LEU A 22 -1.02 -13.30 33.99
N SER A 23 -1.97 -13.06 34.89
CA SER A 23 -3.38 -13.42 34.70
C SER A 23 -4.00 -12.69 33.50
N GLN A 24 -3.75 -11.39 33.34
CA GLN A 24 -4.24 -10.61 32.21
C GLN A 24 -3.64 -11.08 30.88
N SER A 25 -2.34 -11.40 30.85
CA SER A 25 -1.66 -11.95 29.67
C SER A 25 -2.25 -13.31 29.25
N SER A 26 -2.44 -14.22 30.21
CA SER A 26 -3.12 -15.51 29.97
C SER A 26 -4.53 -15.33 29.42
N HIS A 27 -5.32 -14.42 30.01
CA HIS A 27 -6.69 -14.16 29.57
C HIS A 27 -6.76 -13.52 28.18
N PHE A 28 -5.77 -12.71 27.81
CA PHE A 28 -5.65 -12.13 26.46
C PHE A 28 -5.31 -13.20 25.42
N LEU A 29 -4.33 -14.07 25.72
CA LEU A 29 -3.96 -15.21 24.87
C LEU A 29 -5.15 -16.19 24.66
N GLU A 30 -5.90 -16.50 25.71
CA GLU A 30 -7.12 -17.32 25.61
C GLU A 30 -8.18 -16.68 24.72
N LYS A 31 -8.44 -15.36 24.87
CA LYS A 31 -9.36 -14.62 23.99
C LYS A 31 -8.89 -14.61 22.55
N GLN A 32 -7.60 -14.40 22.29
CA GLN A 32 -7.03 -14.41 20.95
C GLN A 32 -7.18 -15.80 20.28
N ALA A 33 -6.90 -16.87 21.02
CA ALA A 33 -7.08 -18.24 20.54
C ALA A 33 -8.55 -18.60 20.32
N GLN A 34 -9.47 -18.08 21.15
CA GLN A 34 -10.91 -18.26 20.96
C GLN A 34 -11.41 -17.53 19.70
N LEU A 35 -11.04 -16.26 19.52
CA LEU A 35 -11.40 -15.48 18.33
C LEU A 35 -10.85 -16.11 17.03
N GLN A 36 -9.63 -16.68 17.05
CA GLN A 36 -9.10 -17.42 15.91
C GLN A 36 -9.92 -18.68 15.57
N ARG A 37 -10.41 -19.41 16.58
CA ARG A 37 -11.29 -20.58 16.37
C ARG A 37 -12.66 -20.19 15.84
N GLU A 38 -13.25 -19.13 16.38
CA GLU A 38 -14.54 -18.59 15.92
C GLU A 38 -14.45 -18.09 14.47
N LEU A 39 -13.36 -17.40 14.10
CA LEU A 39 -13.09 -16.98 12.72
C LEU A 39 -12.86 -18.17 11.76
N GLN A 40 -12.17 -19.23 12.20
CA GLN A 40 -12.06 -20.45 11.40
C GLN A 40 -13.40 -21.17 11.23
N LYS A 41 -14.23 -21.23 12.28
CA LYS A 41 -15.55 -21.87 12.24
C LYS A 41 -16.50 -21.11 11.32
N ALA A 42 -16.58 -19.79 11.44
CA ALA A 42 -17.39 -18.95 10.54
C ALA A 42 -16.95 -19.07 9.07
N LYS A 43 -15.64 -19.18 8.79
CA LYS A 43 -15.12 -19.43 7.43
C LYS A 43 -15.46 -20.83 6.90
N ALA A 44 -15.59 -21.84 7.75
CA ALA A 44 -16.04 -23.18 7.35
C ALA A 44 -17.55 -23.19 7.07
N GLU A 45 -18.36 -22.62 7.97
CA GLU A 45 -19.82 -22.50 7.82
C GLU A 45 -20.20 -21.69 6.56
N ALA A 46 -19.47 -20.60 6.26
CA ALA A 46 -19.68 -19.83 5.03
C ALA A 46 -19.35 -20.62 3.75
N ARG A 47 -18.35 -21.51 3.77
CA ARG A 47 -18.03 -22.39 2.63
C ARG A 47 -19.09 -23.47 2.45
N GLU A 48 -19.52 -24.10 3.54
CA GLU A 48 -20.58 -25.12 3.51
C GLU A 48 -21.92 -24.54 3.03
N ALA A 49 -22.25 -23.29 3.41
CA ALA A 49 -23.42 -22.58 2.90
C ALA A 49 -23.35 -22.32 1.39
N VAL A 50 -22.16 -21.95 0.86
CA VAL A 50 -21.96 -21.78 -0.59
C VAL A 50 -22.08 -23.12 -1.33
N GLU A 51 -21.41 -24.18 -0.86
CA GLU A 51 -21.51 -25.50 -1.49
C GLU A 51 -22.94 -26.05 -1.47
N ASN A 52 -23.71 -25.84 -0.39
CA ASN A 52 -25.11 -26.26 -0.32
C ASN A 52 -26.00 -25.43 -1.26
N ARG A 53 -25.77 -24.12 -1.39
CA ARG A 53 -26.47 -23.27 -2.36
C ARG A 53 -26.19 -23.72 -3.79
N ASP A 54 -24.93 -24.01 -4.11
CA ASP A 54 -24.52 -24.40 -5.46
C ASP A 54 -25.13 -25.77 -5.83
N ARG A 55 -25.16 -26.74 -4.91
CA ARG A 55 -25.89 -28.01 -5.12
C ARG A 55 -27.41 -27.80 -5.30
N HIS A 56 -28.04 -26.91 -4.52
CA HIS A 56 -29.45 -26.59 -4.71
C HIS A 56 -29.74 -25.91 -6.05
N MET A 57 -28.80 -25.12 -6.58
CA MET A 57 -28.90 -24.53 -7.91
C MET A 57 -28.83 -25.61 -9.00
N ASP A 58 -27.88 -26.55 -8.89
CA ASP A 58 -27.75 -27.69 -9.81
C ASP A 58 -29.02 -28.58 -9.78
N ASP A 59 -29.50 -28.96 -8.58
CA ASP A 59 -30.74 -29.73 -8.39
C ASP A 59 -31.97 -29.02 -9.00
N THR A 60 -32.03 -27.68 -8.88
CA THR A 60 -33.13 -26.87 -9.43
C THR A 60 -33.04 -26.80 -10.97
N GLN A 61 -31.84 -26.75 -11.53
CA GLN A 61 -31.65 -26.77 -12.97
C GLN A 61 -32.01 -28.15 -13.55
N GLU A 62 -31.59 -29.26 -12.93
CA GLU A 62 -31.99 -30.61 -13.35
C GLU A 62 -33.53 -30.78 -13.24
N LEU A 63 -34.17 -30.23 -12.22
CA LEU A 63 -35.62 -30.24 -12.11
C LEU A 63 -36.30 -29.41 -13.21
N ALA A 64 -35.75 -28.25 -13.58
CA ALA A 64 -36.27 -27.42 -14.66
C ALA A 64 -36.16 -28.11 -16.03
N GLU A 65 -35.02 -28.73 -16.33
CA GLU A 65 -34.80 -29.50 -17.57
C GLU A 65 -35.75 -30.73 -17.65
N ASN A 66 -36.00 -31.40 -16.51
CA ASN A 66 -36.98 -32.48 -16.42
C ASN A 66 -38.43 -31.99 -16.61
N VAL A 67 -38.78 -30.81 -16.07
CA VAL A 67 -40.09 -30.20 -16.31
C VAL A 67 -40.27 -29.84 -17.78
N GLU A 68 -39.27 -29.22 -18.41
CA GLU A 68 -39.31 -28.86 -19.83
C GLU A 68 -39.57 -30.08 -20.71
N MET A 69 -38.84 -31.18 -20.49
CA MET A 69 -39.06 -32.48 -21.13
C MET A 69 -40.49 -33.00 -20.95
N LEU A 70 -41.03 -32.96 -19.72
CA LEU A 70 -42.39 -33.43 -19.43
C LEU A 70 -43.47 -32.55 -20.08
N THR A 71 -43.28 -31.23 -20.20
CA THR A 71 -44.16 -30.37 -20.99
C THR A 71 -44.14 -30.72 -22.47
N LEU A 72 -42.96 -30.99 -23.03
CA LEU A 72 -42.80 -31.31 -24.45
C LEU A 72 -43.45 -32.66 -24.81
N ASP A 73 -43.30 -33.67 -23.95
CA ASP A 73 -44.01 -34.96 -24.08
C ASP A 73 -45.54 -34.80 -23.93
N LYS A 74 -46.00 -33.89 -23.05
CA LYS A 74 -47.43 -33.57 -22.90
C LYS A 74 -47.99 -32.91 -24.18
N GLU A 75 -47.31 -31.89 -24.71
CA GLU A 75 -47.73 -31.20 -25.94
C GLU A 75 -47.79 -32.16 -27.13
N MET A 76 -46.79 -33.03 -27.30
CA MET A 76 -46.79 -34.08 -28.33
C MET A 76 -47.91 -35.13 -28.14
N ALA A 77 -48.40 -35.34 -26.91
CA ALA A 77 -49.52 -36.22 -26.65
C ALA A 77 -50.87 -35.53 -26.92
N GLU A 78 -50.98 -34.24 -26.61
CA GLU A 78 -52.15 -33.41 -26.90
C GLU A 78 -52.35 -33.22 -28.40
N GLU A 79 -51.30 -32.90 -29.18
CA GLU A 79 -51.38 -32.80 -30.66
C GLU A 79 -51.86 -34.11 -31.30
N LYS A 80 -51.38 -35.27 -30.83
CA LYS A 80 -51.83 -36.58 -31.29
C LYS A 80 -53.28 -36.88 -30.91
N ALA A 81 -53.71 -36.47 -29.72
CA ALA A 81 -55.10 -36.65 -29.27
C ALA A 81 -56.06 -35.78 -30.09
N GLU A 82 -55.71 -34.51 -30.34
CA GLU A 82 -56.47 -33.61 -31.21
C GLU A 82 -56.57 -34.13 -32.65
N THR A 83 -55.46 -34.64 -33.20
CA THR A 83 -55.43 -35.23 -34.55
C THR A 83 -56.37 -36.45 -34.64
N LEU A 84 -56.31 -37.38 -33.68
CA LEU A 84 -57.19 -38.55 -33.64
C LEU A 84 -58.66 -38.18 -33.40
N GLN A 85 -58.93 -37.12 -32.62
CA GLN A 85 -60.28 -36.61 -32.42
C GLN A 85 -60.87 -36.02 -33.71
N LEU A 86 -60.06 -35.28 -34.48
CA LEU A 86 -60.45 -34.76 -35.78
C LEU A 86 -60.79 -35.88 -36.78
N GLU A 87 -59.98 -36.93 -36.84
CA GLU A 87 -60.25 -38.12 -37.67
C GLU A 87 -61.53 -38.85 -37.25
N LEU A 88 -61.77 -38.96 -35.93
CA LEU A 88 -62.98 -39.58 -35.37
C LEU A 88 -64.25 -38.81 -35.77
N ASP A 89 -64.23 -37.49 -35.70
CA ASP A 89 -65.40 -36.66 -35.99
C ASP A 89 -65.71 -36.63 -37.50
N GLN A 90 -64.70 -36.58 -38.38
CA GLN A 90 -64.88 -36.78 -39.82
C GLN A 90 -65.50 -38.16 -40.17
N ALA A 91 -65.17 -39.20 -39.40
CA ALA A 91 -65.75 -40.52 -39.59
C ALA A 91 -67.23 -40.59 -39.13
N LYS A 92 -67.62 -39.85 -38.09
CA LYS A 92 -69.01 -39.75 -37.61
C LYS A 92 -69.90 -39.06 -38.64
N GLU A 93 -69.50 -37.88 -39.14
CA GLU A 93 -70.25 -37.14 -40.16
C GLU A 93 -70.62 -38.04 -41.35
N ARG A 94 -69.64 -38.84 -41.80
CA ARG A 94 -69.82 -39.78 -42.92
C ARG A 94 -70.76 -40.97 -42.62
N ILE A 95 -70.93 -41.34 -41.35
CA ILE A 95 -71.91 -42.34 -40.91
C ILE A 95 -73.32 -41.72 -40.86
N GLU A 96 -73.44 -40.47 -40.43
CA GLU A 96 -74.72 -39.75 -40.37
C GLU A 96 -75.32 -39.55 -41.77
N GLU A 97 -74.51 -39.13 -42.75
CA GLU A 97 -74.90 -39.06 -44.18
C GLU A 97 -75.49 -40.39 -44.69
N LEU A 98 -74.75 -41.49 -44.54
CA LEU A 98 -75.16 -42.82 -45.01
C LEU A 98 -76.40 -43.38 -44.27
N THR A 99 -76.63 -42.95 -43.03
CA THR A 99 -77.80 -43.38 -42.25
C THR A 99 -79.07 -42.69 -42.76
N LEU A 100 -78.97 -41.42 -43.14
CA LEU A 100 -80.07 -40.61 -43.66
C LEU A 100 -80.58 -41.15 -45.01
N ASP A 101 -79.66 -41.55 -45.90
CA ASP A 101 -79.99 -42.18 -47.19
C ASP A 101 -80.81 -43.49 -47.04
N LEU A 102 -80.48 -44.31 -46.02
CA LEU A 102 -81.20 -45.57 -45.76
C LEU A 102 -82.61 -45.37 -45.22
N GLU A 103 -82.87 -44.26 -44.54
CA GLU A 103 -84.17 -43.97 -43.94
C GLU A 103 -85.19 -43.54 -45.01
N ILE A 104 -84.75 -42.71 -45.98
CA ILE A 104 -85.53 -42.31 -47.15
C ILE A 104 -86.01 -43.54 -47.93
N LEU A 105 -85.09 -44.45 -48.30
CA LEU A 105 -85.40 -45.67 -49.07
C LEU A 105 -86.43 -46.60 -48.41
N LYS A 106 -86.49 -46.65 -47.07
CA LYS A 106 -87.48 -47.48 -46.36
C LYS A 106 -88.90 -46.91 -46.44
N THR A 107 -89.05 -45.59 -46.47
CA THR A 107 -90.38 -44.95 -46.47
C THR A 107 -91.14 -45.15 -47.78
N GLU A 108 -90.46 -45.42 -48.90
CA GLU A 108 -91.10 -45.61 -50.20
C GLU A 108 -91.75 -47.00 -50.39
N MET A 109 -91.45 -47.99 -49.53
CA MET A 109 -91.81 -49.40 -49.78
C MET A 109 -93.10 -49.94 -49.13
N SER A 110 -93.90 -49.15 -48.38
CA SER A 110 -94.97 -49.73 -47.53
C SER A 110 -96.36 -49.06 -47.57
N GLY A 111 -97.32 -49.65 -48.31
CA GLY A 111 -98.73 -49.26 -48.24
C GLY A 111 -99.75 -50.19 -48.95
N VAL A 112 -100.95 -50.33 -48.35
CA VAL A 112 -102.19 -51.03 -48.85
C VAL A 112 -102.14 -52.58 -48.83
N GLY A 113 -103.18 -53.37 -48.47
CA GLY A 113 -104.57 -53.15 -48.00
C GLY A 113 -105.30 -54.50 -47.74
N THR A 114 -106.57 -54.51 -47.23
CA THR A 114 -107.28 -55.72 -46.69
C THR A 114 -108.58 -56.13 -47.48
N PRO A 115 -109.66 -56.79 -46.93
CA PRO A 115 -110.15 -58.14 -47.34
C PRO A 115 -111.65 -58.20 -47.80
N THR A 116 -112.31 -59.40 -47.94
CA THR A 116 -113.71 -59.77 -47.50
C THR A 116 -114.36 -61.05 -48.12
N ASP A 117 -115.13 -61.80 -47.30
CA ASP A 117 -116.46 -62.52 -47.43
C ASP A 117 -116.90 -63.42 -48.63
N GLY A 118 -117.88 -64.35 -48.53
CA GLY A 118 -118.81 -64.77 -47.43
C GLY A 118 -119.84 -65.88 -47.85
N VAL A 119 -121.01 -65.99 -47.14
CA VAL A 119 -122.23 -66.83 -47.45
C VAL A 119 -122.10 -68.36 -47.14
N ALA A 120 -122.95 -69.13 -46.40
CA ALA A 120 -124.37 -69.12 -45.96
C ALA A 120 -125.35 -69.99 -46.84
N ASN A 121 -126.37 -70.72 -46.33
CA ASN A 121 -126.72 -70.99 -44.92
C ASN A 121 -127.39 -72.35 -44.57
N SER A 122 -127.16 -73.49 -45.25
CA SER A 122 -127.42 -74.83 -44.64
C SER A 122 -126.65 -75.03 -43.32
N LEU A 123 -125.61 -74.23 -43.19
CA LEU A 123 -124.91 -73.85 -41.99
C LEU A 123 -125.80 -73.41 -40.82
N GLN A 124 -127.09 -73.02 -40.89
CA GLN A 124 -127.70 -72.30 -39.75
C GLN A 124 -127.92 -73.13 -38.46
N VAL A 125 -128.18 -74.44 -38.56
CA VAL A 125 -128.25 -75.33 -37.38
C VAL A 125 -126.85 -75.80 -36.97
N ARG A 126 -125.99 -76.13 -37.95
CA ARG A 126 -124.57 -76.39 -37.70
C ARG A 126 -123.85 -75.16 -37.16
N GLN A 127 -124.33 -73.94 -37.42
CA GLN A 127 -123.86 -72.65 -36.92
C GLN A 127 -124.29 -72.48 -35.48
N LEU A 128 -125.42 -72.98 -35.00
CA LEU A 128 -125.75 -72.85 -33.59
C LEU A 128 -124.86 -73.77 -32.74
N GLU A 129 -124.52 -74.96 -33.23
CA GLU A 129 -123.53 -75.84 -32.60
C GLU A 129 -122.09 -75.32 -32.80
N GLN A 130 -121.74 -74.84 -34.00
CA GLN A 130 -120.44 -74.26 -34.32
C GLN A 130 -120.26 -72.85 -33.75
N GLN A 131 -121.32 -72.11 -33.41
CA GLN A 131 -121.29 -70.86 -32.63
C GLN A 131 -121.15 -71.20 -31.16
N ASN A 132 -121.78 -72.25 -30.61
CA ASN A 132 -121.48 -72.69 -29.25
C ASN A 132 -120.05 -73.23 -29.12
N SER A 133 -119.55 -73.95 -30.13
CA SER A 133 -118.15 -74.38 -30.22
C SER A 133 -117.21 -73.18 -30.38
N ARG A 134 -117.48 -72.26 -31.32
CA ARG A 134 -116.71 -71.02 -31.50
C ARG A 134 -116.77 -70.11 -30.29
N LEU A 135 -117.89 -70.00 -29.57
CA LEU A 135 -117.99 -69.21 -28.34
C LEU A 135 -117.15 -69.83 -27.23
N ARG A 136 -117.08 -71.17 -27.13
CA ARG A 136 -116.13 -71.85 -26.24
C ARG A 136 -114.68 -71.64 -26.68
N GLU A 137 -114.35 -71.78 -27.97
CA GLU A 137 -113.00 -71.47 -28.48
C GLU A 137 -112.62 -69.99 -28.31
N THR A 138 -113.56 -69.06 -28.48
CA THR A 138 -113.35 -67.62 -28.27
C THR A 138 -113.21 -67.32 -26.78
N LEU A 139 -113.95 -67.98 -25.89
CA LEU A 139 -113.73 -67.90 -24.44
C LEU A 139 -112.36 -68.46 -24.02
N VAL A 140 -111.92 -69.57 -24.62
CA VAL A 140 -110.57 -70.13 -24.39
C VAL A 140 -109.50 -69.18 -24.93
N LYS A 141 -109.63 -68.69 -26.17
CA LYS A 141 -108.73 -67.70 -26.75
C LYS A 141 -108.71 -66.38 -25.96
N MET A 142 -109.85 -65.94 -25.44
CA MET A 142 -109.94 -64.73 -24.60
C MET A 142 -109.33 -64.96 -23.22
N ARG A 143 -109.45 -66.16 -22.63
CA ARG A 143 -108.72 -66.57 -21.43
C ARG A 143 -107.21 -66.59 -21.69
N ASP A 144 -106.79 -67.15 -22.81
CA ASP A 144 -105.38 -67.33 -23.15
C ASP A 144 -104.72 -66.00 -23.54
N LEU A 145 -105.43 -65.12 -24.26
CA LEU A 145 -105.06 -63.71 -24.46
C LEU A 145 -105.01 -62.96 -23.13
N SER A 146 -106.03 -63.06 -22.27
CA SER A 146 -106.03 -62.41 -20.96
C SER A 146 -104.89 -62.90 -20.04
N ALA A 147 -104.50 -64.18 -20.15
CA ALA A 147 -103.33 -64.72 -19.46
C ALA A 147 -102.02 -64.21 -20.06
N HIS A 148 -101.92 -64.10 -21.39
CA HIS A 148 -100.77 -63.53 -22.08
C HIS A 148 -100.60 -62.04 -21.76
N ASP A 149 -101.66 -61.24 -21.90
CA ASP A 149 -101.71 -59.81 -21.55
C ASP A 149 -101.31 -59.59 -20.09
N LYS A 150 -101.76 -60.46 -19.18
CA LYS A 150 -101.37 -60.41 -17.76
C LYS A 150 -99.89 -60.74 -17.55
N HIS A 151 -99.32 -61.68 -18.29
CA HIS A 151 -97.89 -61.98 -18.24
C HIS A 151 -97.04 -60.86 -18.86
N GLU A 152 -97.49 -60.24 -19.95
CA GLU A 152 -96.84 -59.07 -20.54
C GLU A 152 -96.90 -57.85 -19.61
N LEU A 153 -98.05 -57.57 -18.98
CA LEU A 153 -98.17 -56.54 -17.95
C LEU A 153 -97.21 -56.80 -16.77
N GLN A 154 -97.07 -58.05 -16.32
CA GLN A 154 -96.11 -58.41 -15.28
C GLN A 154 -94.66 -58.23 -15.73
N ARG A 155 -94.33 -58.53 -16.99
CA ARG A 155 -93.00 -58.31 -17.58
C ARG A 155 -92.66 -56.83 -17.64
N VAL A 156 -93.53 -56.04 -18.27
CA VAL A 156 -93.38 -54.58 -18.40
C VAL A 156 -93.34 -53.90 -17.02
N GLN A 157 -94.13 -54.36 -16.05
CA GLN A 157 -94.07 -53.85 -14.69
C GLN A 157 -92.71 -54.13 -14.03
N LYS A 158 -92.16 -55.33 -14.20
CA LYS A 158 -90.84 -55.68 -13.66
C LYS A 158 -89.72 -54.89 -14.33
N ASP A 159 -89.79 -54.70 -15.65
CA ASP A 159 -88.82 -53.89 -16.40
C ASP A 159 -88.92 -52.39 -16.05
N LEU A 160 -90.12 -51.90 -15.73
CA LEU A 160 -90.32 -50.55 -15.19
C LEU A 160 -89.75 -50.42 -13.77
N GLU A 161 -89.87 -51.45 -12.94
CA GLU A 161 -89.29 -51.49 -11.58
C GLU A 161 -87.75 -51.53 -11.61
N THR A 162 -87.13 -52.29 -12.52
CA THR A 162 -85.66 -52.27 -12.68
C THR A 162 -85.17 -50.93 -13.23
N LYS A 163 -85.83 -50.35 -14.25
CA LYS A 163 -85.46 -49.03 -14.80
C LYS A 163 -85.64 -47.89 -13.78
N LYS A 164 -86.62 -47.98 -12.88
CA LYS A 164 -86.74 -47.07 -11.73
C LYS A 164 -85.57 -47.22 -10.75
N GLY A 165 -85.07 -48.44 -10.53
CA GLY A 165 -83.86 -48.70 -9.73
C GLY A 165 -82.63 -48.06 -10.36
N GLU A 166 -82.36 -48.35 -11.64
CA GLU A 166 -81.24 -47.77 -12.40
C GLU A 166 -81.27 -46.23 -12.40
N LEU A 167 -82.44 -45.61 -12.61
CA LEU A 167 -82.59 -44.16 -12.54
C LEU A 167 -82.31 -43.59 -11.14
N ALA A 168 -82.71 -44.30 -10.08
CA ALA A 168 -82.43 -43.88 -8.71
C ALA A 168 -80.93 -43.97 -8.36
N ASP A 169 -80.23 -45.00 -8.85
CA ASP A 169 -78.79 -45.14 -8.65
C ASP A 169 -77.99 -44.13 -9.48
N MET A 170 -78.40 -43.85 -10.72
CA MET A 170 -77.82 -42.78 -11.54
C MET A 170 -78.06 -41.39 -10.93
N ALA A 171 -79.22 -41.14 -10.32
CA ALA A 171 -79.48 -39.91 -9.58
C ALA A 171 -78.52 -39.75 -8.38
N ARG A 172 -78.35 -40.79 -7.56
CA ARG A 172 -77.38 -40.77 -6.43
C ARG A 172 -75.94 -40.56 -6.91
N ALA A 173 -75.55 -41.17 -8.03
CA ALA A 173 -74.22 -40.99 -8.60
C ALA A 173 -74.01 -39.54 -9.09
N LYS A 174 -75.01 -38.95 -9.75
CA LYS A 174 -75.01 -37.54 -10.14
C LYS A 174 -74.89 -36.62 -8.93
N ASP A 175 -75.69 -36.83 -7.88
CA ASP A 175 -75.68 -35.99 -6.69
C ASP A 175 -74.33 -36.06 -5.97
N LYS A 176 -73.72 -37.26 -5.90
CA LYS A 176 -72.36 -37.44 -5.35
C LYS A 176 -71.30 -36.72 -6.19
N LEU A 177 -71.32 -36.86 -7.51
CA LEU A 177 -70.36 -36.19 -8.39
C LEU A 177 -70.52 -34.67 -8.34
N ALA A 178 -71.76 -34.15 -8.31
CA ALA A 178 -72.02 -32.73 -8.15
C ALA A 178 -71.48 -32.18 -6.82
N ALA A 179 -71.63 -32.93 -5.72
CA ALA A 179 -71.04 -32.56 -4.44
C ALA A 179 -69.49 -32.58 -4.46
N GLN A 180 -68.88 -33.52 -5.18
CA GLN A 180 -67.41 -33.57 -5.34
C GLN A 180 -66.90 -32.43 -6.23
N VAL A 181 -67.60 -32.08 -7.30
CA VAL A 181 -67.29 -30.91 -8.15
C VAL A 181 -67.35 -29.63 -7.32
N GLY A 182 -68.43 -29.39 -6.56
CA GLY A 182 -68.53 -28.20 -5.71
C GLY A 182 -67.46 -28.12 -4.60
N GLN A 183 -67.01 -29.26 -4.08
CA GLN A 183 -65.86 -29.30 -3.16
C GLN A 183 -64.55 -28.94 -3.86
N LEU A 184 -64.31 -29.44 -5.07
CA LEU A 184 -63.12 -29.12 -5.85
C LEU A 184 -63.11 -27.64 -6.27
N GLU A 185 -64.25 -27.11 -6.73
CA GLU A 185 -64.44 -25.69 -7.04
C GLU A 185 -64.11 -24.79 -5.83
N GLN A 186 -64.60 -25.15 -4.62
CA GLN A 186 -64.23 -24.42 -3.40
C GLN A 186 -62.72 -24.49 -3.13
N THR A 187 -62.10 -25.68 -3.21
CA THR A 187 -60.65 -25.78 -2.97
C THR A 187 -59.81 -25.04 -4.02
N ILE A 188 -60.30 -24.92 -5.27
CA ILE A 188 -59.65 -24.10 -6.31
C ILE A 188 -59.76 -22.62 -5.94
N SER A 189 -60.93 -22.16 -5.49
CA SER A 189 -61.11 -20.78 -5.00
C SER A 189 -60.21 -20.47 -3.81
N ASP A 190 -60.15 -21.35 -2.82
CA ASP A 190 -59.31 -21.19 -1.61
C ASP A 190 -57.81 -21.16 -1.96
N LEU A 191 -57.38 -21.91 -2.98
CA LEU A 191 -56.00 -21.90 -3.48
C LEU A 191 -55.69 -20.67 -4.33
N GLN A 192 -56.66 -20.17 -5.11
CA GLN A 192 -56.51 -18.92 -5.86
C GLN A 192 -56.32 -17.73 -4.91
N GLU A 193 -57.13 -17.61 -3.85
CA GLU A 193 -56.94 -16.57 -2.83
C GLU A 193 -55.57 -16.65 -2.12
N GLN A 194 -55.04 -17.86 -1.92
CA GLN A 194 -53.69 -18.06 -1.37
C GLN A 194 -52.58 -17.64 -2.34
N VAL A 195 -52.74 -17.89 -3.64
CA VAL A 195 -51.79 -17.46 -4.68
C VAL A 195 -51.81 -15.93 -4.80
N ASP A 196 -52.99 -15.30 -4.86
CA ASP A 196 -53.12 -13.84 -4.92
C ASP A 196 -52.50 -13.16 -3.68
N ALA A 197 -52.69 -13.76 -2.49
CA ALA A 197 -52.07 -13.28 -1.26
C ALA A 197 -50.54 -13.47 -1.24
N ALA A 198 -50.03 -14.55 -1.85
CA ALA A 198 -48.58 -14.79 -1.98
C ALA A 198 -47.93 -13.79 -2.96
N LEU A 199 -48.56 -13.54 -4.11
CA LEU A 199 -48.10 -12.55 -5.09
C LEU A 199 -48.07 -11.13 -4.49
N GLY A 200 -49.11 -10.73 -3.75
CA GLY A 200 -49.11 -9.44 -3.05
C GLY A 200 -48.07 -9.32 -1.92
N ALA A 201 -47.62 -10.45 -1.35
CA ALA A 201 -46.50 -10.48 -0.42
C ALA A 201 -45.14 -10.38 -1.14
N GLU A 202 -45.01 -10.99 -2.33
CA GLU A 202 -43.83 -10.90 -3.18
C GLU A 202 -43.57 -9.45 -3.64
N GLU A 203 -44.56 -8.75 -4.18
CA GLU A 203 -44.45 -7.32 -4.55
C GLU A 203 -44.01 -6.43 -3.37
N MET A 204 -44.47 -6.74 -2.15
CA MET A 204 -44.07 -6.03 -0.95
C MET A 204 -42.62 -6.33 -0.56
N VAL A 205 -42.18 -7.59 -0.69
CA VAL A 205 -40.79 -8.00 -0.43
C VAL A 205 -39.84 -7.38 -1.46
N GLU A 206 -40.20 -7.35 -2.74
CA GLU A 206 -39.44 -6.66 -3.79
C GLU A 206 -39.30 -5.16 -3.46
N THR A 207 -40.42 -4.47 -3.21
CA THR A 207 -40.42 -3.04 -2.85
C THR A 207 -39.59 -2.74 -1.59
N LEU A 208 -39.63 -3.62 -0.58
CA LEU A 208 -38.82 -3.48 0.63
C LEU A 208 -37.34 -3.77 0.38
N THR A 209 -37.02 -4.71 -0.51
CA THR A 209 -35.65 -5.06 -0.89
C THR A 209 -35.01 -3.92 -1.67
N ASP A 210 -35.69 -3.38 -2.68
CA ASP A 210 -35.27 -2.18 -3.41
C ASP A 210 -35.03 -1.01 -2.46
N ARG A 211 -35.95 -0.78 -1.52
CA ARG A 211 -35.79 0.29 -0.53
C ARG A 211 -34.60 0.05 0.39
N ASN A 212 -34.31 -1.19 0.75
CA ASN A 212 -33.16 -1.54 1.59
C ASN A 212 -31.85 -1.33 0.82
N LEU A 213 -31.74 -1.82 -0.42
CA LEU A 213 -30.58 -1.60 -1.30
C LEU A 213 -30.29 -0.11 -1.50
N ASN A 214 -31.31 0.71 -1.79
CA ASN A 214 -31.16 2.17 -1.90
C ASN A 214 -30.68 2.83 -0.59
N LEU A 215 -31.06 2.29 0.57
CA LEU A 215 -30.60 2.79 1.88
C LEU A 215 -29.17 2.33 2.18
N GLU A 216 -28.79 1.11 1.82
CA GLU A 216 -27.43 0.58 1.94
C GLU A 216 -26.46 1.37 1.05
N GLU A 217 -26.82 1.66 -0.21
CA GLU A 217 -26.06 2.55 -1.09
C GLU A 217 -25.91 3.96 -0.49
N LYS A 218 -26.98 4.54 0.05
CA LYS A 218 -26.92 5.87 0.68
C LYS A 218 -26.07 5.87 1.95
N VAL A 219 -26.07 4.78 2.73
CA VAL A 219 -25.19 4.61 3.88
C VAL A 219 -23.74 4.46 3.45
N ALA A 220 -23.44 3.71 2.38
CA ALA A 220 -22.09 3.59 1.84
C ALA A 220 -21.54 4.95 1.37
N GLU A 221 -22.32 5.71 0.59
CA GLU A 221 -21.96 7.07 0.16
C GLU A 221 -21.71 8.00 1.35
N LEU A 222 -22.57 7.95 2.37
CA LEU A 222 -22.38 8.77 3.58
C LEU A 222 -21.11 8.36 4.35
N LEU A 223 -20.79 7.07 4.46
CA LEU A 223 -19.56 6.60 5.10
C LEU A 223 -18.31 7.02 4.32
N GLU A 224 -18.35 7.02 2.98
CA GLU A 224 -17.28 7.57 2.14
C GLU A 224 -17.08 9.07 2.40
N THR A 225 -18.16 9.86 2.41
CA THR A 225 -18.05 11.30 2.72
C THR A 225 -17.58 11.60 4.15
N VAL A 226 -17.86 10.71 5.12
CA VAL A 226 -17.33 10.84 6.48
C VAL A 226 -15.82 10.55 6.49
N ALA A 227 -15.36 9.50 5.80
CA ALA A 227 -13.94 9.19 5.70
C ALA A 227 -13.14 10.33 5.02
N ASP A 228 -13.69 10.94 3.96
CA ASP A 228 -13.11 12.13 3.32
C ASP A 228 -13.01 13.33 4.29
N LEU A 229 -14.06 13.57 5.08
CA LEU A 229 -14.08 14.66 6.07
C LEU A 229 -13.13 14.40 7.24
N GLU A 230 -12.97 13.14 7.67
CA GLU A 230 -11.99 12.73 8.69
C GLU A 230 -10.55 12.91 8.16
N ALA A 231 -10.26 12.51 6.92
CA ALA A 231 -8.95 12.72 6.30
C ALA A 231 -8.59 14.22 6.15
N ILE A 232 -9.59 15.07 5.85
CA ILE A 232 -9.40 16.54 5.83
C ILE A 232 -9.18 17.08 7.26
N ASN A 233 -9.81 16.48 8.27
CA ASN A 233 -9.62 16.87 9.68
C ASN A 233 -8.20 16.54 10.15
N ASP A 234 -7.73 15.31 9.92
CA ASP A 234 -6.37 14.87 10.24
C ASP A 234 -5.31 15.76 9.58
N MET A 235 -5.50 16.13 8.30
CA MET A 235 -4.60 17.06 7.61
C MET A 235 -4.62 18.47 8.23
N ASN A 236 -5.78 18.94 8.70
CA ASN A 236 -5.92 20.24 9.35
C ASN A 236 -5.31 20.26 10.76
N ASP A 237 -5.37 19.15 11.50
CA ASP A 237 -4.71 19.00 12.79
C ASP A 237 -3.18 18.94 12.63
N GLN A 238 -2.65 18.20 11.64
CA GLN A 238 -1.23 18.23 11.27
C GLN A 238 -0.76 19.65 10.89
N LEU A 239 -1.55 20.41 10.13
CA LEU A 239 -1.23 21.80 9.80
C LEU A 239 -1.22 22.71 11.04
N GLN A 240 -2.10 22.48 12.02
CA GLN A 240 -2.11 23.22 13.28
C GLN A 240 -0.91 22.85 14.17
N GLU A 241 -0.51 21.58 14.21
CA GLU A 241 0.68 21.13 14.95
C GLU A 241 1.95 21.76 14.34
N ASN A 242 2.15 21.64 13.03
CA ASN A 242 3.25 22.28 12.30
C ASN A 242 3.29 23.81 12.51
N ALA A 243 2.13 24.49 12.48
CA ALA A 243 2.06 25.93 12.73
C ALA A 243 2.43 26.29 14.18
N ARG A 244 2.09 25.43 15.15
CA ARG A 244 2.43 25.60 16.57
C ARG A 244 3.90 25.33 16.85
N GLU A 245 4.50 24.34 16.20
CA GLU A 245 5.93 24.06 16.27
C GLU A 245 6.74 25.23 15.69
N LEU A 246 6.38 25.72 14.50
CA LEU A 246 7.00 26.90 13.89
C LEU A 246 6.84 28.15 14.77
N GLU A 247 5.70 28.33 15.45
CA GLU A 247 5.54 29.42 16.42
C GLU A 247 6.51 29.28 17.61
N LEU A 248 6.74 28.05 18.08
CA LEU A 248 7.68 27.78 19.17
C LEU A 248 9.12 28.06 18.73
N GLU A 249 9.55 27.54 17.57
CA GLU A 249 10.87 27.80 16.99
C GLU A 249 11.16 29.29 16.85
N LEU A 250 10.22 30.06 16.28
CA LEU A 250 10.36 31.51 16.12
C LEU A 250 10.43 32.26 17.46
N ARG A 251 9.79 31.75 18.52
CA ARG A 251 9.91 32.29 19.88
C ARG A 251 11.28 31.97 20.49
N GLU A 252 11.81 30.78 20.28
CA GLU A 252 13.17 30.40 20.72
C GLU A 252 14.25 31.20 19.99
N GLU A 253 14.13 31.40 18.67
CA GLU A 253 15.00 32.30 17.90
C GLU A 253 14.96 33.74 18.43
N LEU A 254 13.77 34.25 18.75
CA LEU A 254 13.58 35.58 19.32
C LEU A 254 14.27 35.71 20.70
N ASP A 255 14.15 34.71 21.57
CA ASP A 255 14.80 34.71 22.87
C ASP A 255 16.33 34.58 22.77
N MET A 256 16.83 33.77 21.83
CA MET A 256 18.25 33.69 21.49
C MET A 256 18.79 35.03 20.97
N ALA A 257 18.07 35.70 20.07
CA ALA A 257 18.40 37.03 19.58
C ALA A 257 18.40 38.07 20.73
N ASN A 258 17.39 38.04 21.60
CA ASN A 258 17.29 38.91 22.77
C ASN A 258 18.41 38.66 23.80
N SER A 259 18.86 37.42 23.95
CA SER A 259 20.02 37.07 24.79
C SER A 259 21.31 37.67 24.22
N LYS A 260 21.52 37.50 22.92
CA LYS A 260 22.68 38.05 22.19
C LYS A 260 22.72 39.58 22.20
N ILE A 261 21.58 40.25 22.10
CA ILE A 261 21.50 41.71 22.27
C ILE A 261 21.95 42.12 23.68
N ARG A 262 21.53 41.40 24.73
CA ARG A 262 21.95 41.64 26.13
C ARG A 262 23.43 41.33 26.39
N GLU A 263 24.03 40.43 25.61
CA GLU A 263 25.47 40.15 25.65
C GLU A 263 26.27 41.29 25.00
N VAL A 264 25.93 41.66 23.75
CA VAL A 264 26.59 42.76 23.01
C VAL A 264 26.46 44.10 23.75
N MET A 265 25.32 44.36 24.44
CA MET A 265 25.16 45.52 25.31
C MET A 265 26.20 45.53 26.46
N ARG A 266 26.44 44.39 27.12
CA ARG A 266 27.43 44.27 28.20
C ARG A 266 28.87 44.35 27.69
N GLU A 267 29.18 43.75 26.54
CA GLU A 267 30.49 43.91 25.89
C GLU A 267 30.77 45.38 25.52
N ARG A 268 29.76 46.09 25.00
CA ARG A 268 29.84 47.53 24.72
C ARG A 268 30.09 48.35 25.99
N GLU A 269 29.41 48.03 27.08
CA GLU A 269 29.61 48.71 28.37
C GLU A 269 31.04 48.50 28.90
N ALA A 270 31.53 47.27 28.92
CA ALA A 270 32.91 46.96 29.30
C ALA A 270 33.95 47.62 28.37
N SER A 271 33.71 47.64 27.06
CA SER A 271 34.59 48.33 26.12
C SER A 271 34.59 49.85 26.30
N ASN A 272 33.46 50.47 26.66
CA ASN A 272 33.40 51.88 27.01
C ASN A 272 34.18 52.19 28.29
N GLU A 273 34.11 51.34 29.30
CA GLU A 273 34.90 51.48 30.54
C GLU A 273 36.41 51.44 30.23
N VAL A 274 36.87 50.49 29.41
CA VAL A 274 38.26 50.41 28.94
C VAL A 274 38.67 51.67 28.15
N ILE A 275 37.78 52.23 27.31
CA ILE A 275 38.06 53.50 26.60
C ILE A 275 38.24 54.66 27.59
N VAL A 276 37.41 54.76 28.63
CA VAL A 276 37.53 55.79 29.66
C VAL A 276 38.85 55.66 30.44
N ASP A 277 39.27 54.45 30.79
CA ASP A 277 40.56 54.19 31.44
C ASP A 277 41.76 54.49 30.52
N GLN A 278 41.64 54.16 29.23
CA GLN A 278 42.63 54.50 28.22
C GLN A 278 42.74 56.02 28.03
N ASP A 279 41.64 56.76 27.93
CA ASP A 279 41.65 58.22 27.86
C ASP A 279 42.25 58.86 29.12
N GLY A 280 41.91 58.33 30.30
CA GLY A 280 42.53 58.73 31.57
C GLY A 280 44.05 58.48 31.61
N THR A 281 44.50 57.40 30.95
CA THR A 281 45.92 57.04 30.82
C THR A 281 46.64 57.89 29.77
N ILE A 282 46.02 58.13 28.61
CA ILE A 282 46.50 59.05 27.58
C ILE A 282 46.66 60.45 28.15
N LYS A 283 45.74 60.91 29.00
CA LYS A 283 45.85 62.20 29.68
C LYS A 283 47.12 62.28 30.56
N LYS A 284 47.37 61.27 31.40
CA LYS A 284 48.59 61.17 32.21
C LYS A 284 49.85 61.08 31.33
N PHE A 285 49.81 60.37 30.20
CA PHE A 285 50.92 60.33 29.26
C PHE A 285 51.15 61.68 28.58
N ARG A 286 50.12 62.45 28.23
CA ARG A 286 50.27 63.82 27.70
C ARG A 286 50.91 64.75 28.72
N GLU A 287 50.48 64.69 29.98
CA GLU A 287 51.08 65.44 31.10
C GLU A 287 52.56 65.04 31.31
N LEU A 288 52.88 63.74 31.24
CA LEU A 288 54.25 63.24 31.34
C LEU A 288 55.12 63.64 30.13
N VAL A 289 54.60 63.53 28.91
CA VAL A 289 55.30 63.92 27.68
C VAL A 289 55.56 65.42 27.66
N GLN A 290 54.62 66.25 28.10
CA GLN A 290 54.84 67.69 28.28
C GLN A 290 55.99 67.94 29.26
N LYS A 291 55.97 67.31 30.44
CA LYS A 291 57.07 67.41 31.42
C LYS A 291 58.40 66.90 30.87
N GLN A 292 58.39 65.81 30.10
CA GLN A 292 59.59 65.29 29.43
C GLN A 292 60.06 66.15 28.26
N GLN A 293 59.17 66.93 27.62
CA GLN A 293 59.51 67.91 26.58
C GLN A 293 60.07 69.19 27.20
N GLU A 294 59.58 69.63 28.35
CA GLU A 294 60.20 70.69 29.16
C GLU A 294 61.62 70.24 29.58
N GLN A 295 61.75 69.04 30.17
CA GLN A 295 63.06 68.47 30.52
C GLN A 295 63.96 68.20 29.31
N ASN A 296 63.41 67.82 28.15
CA ASN A 296 64.18 67.72 26.90
C ASN A 296 64.51 69.09 26.32
N MET A 297 63.75 70.15 26.57
CA MET A 297 64.14 71.51 26.21
C MET A 297 65.32 71.96 27.09
N ASP A 298 65.27 71.71 28.40
CA ASP A 298 66.38 71.99 29.31
C ASP A 298 67.63 71.18 28.95
N LEU A 299 67.46 69.86 28.72
CA LEU A 299 68.54 68.98 28.30
C LEU A 299 69.01 69.28 26.87
N ARG A 300 68.16 69.73 25.94
CA ARG A 300 68.60 70.22 24.63
C ARG A 300 69.28 71.57 24.73
N HIS A 301 68.90 72.46 25.63
CA HIS A 301 69.72 73.65 25.94
C HIS A 301 71.09 73.26 26.50
N ALA A 302 71.17 72.16 27.26
CA ALA A 302 72.43 71.59 27.72
C ALA A 302 73.19 70.77 26.66
N LEU A 303 72.52 70.24 25.63
CA LEU A 303 73.08 69.37 24.58
C LEU A 303 73.36 70.11 23.25
N GLU A 304 72.68 71.23 22.97
CA GLU A 304 73.14 72.27 22.04
C GLU A 304 74.49 72.85 22.51
N LYS A 305 74.80 72.70 23.80
CA LYS A 305 76.11 72.95 24.40
C LYS A 305 77.13 71.82 24.20
N GLU A 306 76.69 70.60 23.80
CA GLU A 306 77.43 69.32 23.90
C GLU A 306 77.24 68.33 22.71
N THR A 307 76.80 68.81 21.53
CA THR A 307 76.87 68.12 20.20
C THR A 307 75.63 67.34 19.68
N ASN A 308 75.52 67.26 18.35
CA ASN A 308 74.38 66.78 17.54
C ASN A 308 74.39 65.26 17.21
N LYS A 309 73.28 64.53 17.46
CA LYS A 309 72.38 63.88 16.45
C LYS A 309 71.41 62.83 17.08
N PRO A 310 70.27 62.48 16.42
CA PRO A 310 69.16 61.74 17.04
C PRO A 310 69.05 60.27 16.59
N ILE A 311 68.27 59.47 17.34
CA ILE A 311 67.71 58.17 16.93
C ILE A 311 66.22 58.15 17.32
N GLY A 312 65.36 57.64 16.43
CA GLY A 312 63.91 57.52 16.65
C GLY A 312 63.47 56.07 16.95
N THR A 313 62.22 55.91 17.36
CA THR A 313 61.58 54.61 17.66
C THR A 313 60.29 54.42 16.85
N PRO A 314 59.97 53.19 16.39
CA PRO A 314 58.72 52.88 15.71
C PRO A 314 57.58 52.56 16.70
N SER A 315 56.34 52.64 16.22
CA SER A 315 55.12 52.26 16.97
C SER A 315 54.61 50.90 16.52
N GLU A 316 54.24 50.06 17.49
CA GLU A 316 53.44 48.84 17.24
C GLU A 316 51.95 49.22 17.16
N ILE A 317 51.21 48.54 16.29
CA ILE A 317 49.76 48.70 16.10
C ILE A 317 49.10 47.40 16.54
N ILE A 318 48.11 47.49 17.44
CA ILE A 318 47.37 46.34 17.95
C ILE A 318 46.25 45.96 16.97
N ASP A 319 46.19 44.68 16.57
CA ASP A 319 45.20 44.17 15.61
C ASP A 319 43.91 43.69 16.31
N PHE A 320 42.87 44.52 16.23
CA PHE A 320 41.54 44.25 16.79
C PHE A 320 40.86 42.99 16.21
N LYS A 321 41.24 42.55 15.00
CA LYS A 321 40.66 41.34 14.39
C LYS A 321 41.05 40.08 15.17
N LYS A 322 42.27 40.07 15.72
CA LYS A 322 42.78 39.01 16.57
C LYS A 322 41.99 38.89 17.87
N MET A 323 41.72 40.02 18.53
CA MET A 323 40.96 40.07 19.79
C MET A 323 39.54 39.49 19.64
N PHE A 324 38.81 39.83 18.57
CA PHE A 324 37.48 39.27 18.33
C PHE A 324 37.49 37.76 18.07
N THR A 325 38.52 37.26 17.36
CA THR A 325 38.70 35.81 17.18
C THR A 325 39.06 35.09 18.48
N GLU A 326 39.82 35.73 19.37
CA GLU A 326 40.20 35.19 20.68
C GLU A 326 38.97 35.11 21.61
N THR A 327 38.13 36.14 21.71
CA THR A 327 36.88 36.10 22.50
C THR A 327 35.92 35.01 22.02
N LYS A 328 35.71 34.90 20.70
CA LYS A 328 34.84 33.87 20.10
C LYS A 328 35.40 32.45 20.29
N ALA A 329 36.73 32.29 20.28
CA ALA A 329 37.37 31.01 20.60
C ALA A 329 37.22 30.65 22.09
N HIS A 330 37.30 31.65 22.99
CA HIS A 330 37.13 31.46 24.44
C HIS A 330 35.71 31.02 24.82
N SER A 331 34.67 31.66 24.26
CA SER A 331 33.27 31.22 24.44
C SER A 331 33.10 29.77 23.98
N LYS A 332 33.55 29.42 22.77
CA LYS A 332 33.51 28.04 22.26
C LYS A 332 34.29 27.04 23.13
N ALA A 333 35.37 27.46 23.78
CA ALA A 333 36.14 26.60 24.67
C ALA A 333 35.35 26.29 25.96
N ILE A 334 34.64 27.28 26.51
CA ILE A 334 33.73 27.07 27.66
C ILE A 334 32.60 26.11 27.26
N ASP A 335 31.93 26.34 26.12
CA ASP A 335 30.85 25.47 25.63
C ASP A 335 31.32 24.02 25.44
N MET A 336 32.56 23.84 24.96
CA MET A 336 33.15 22.52 24.76
C MET A 336 33.47 21.81 26.08
N GLU A 337 33.93 22.53 27.11
CA GLU A 337 34.15 21.96 28.45
C GLU A 337 32.82 21.65 29.17
N LEU A 338 31.77 22.45 28.98
CA LEU A 338 30.42 22.13 29.47
C LEU A 338 29.88 20.83 28.83
N ARG A 339 29.94 20.73 27.49
CA ARG A 339 29.57 19.50 26.76
C ARG A 339 30.41 18.29 27.15
N ARG A 340 31.70 18.49 27.45
CA ARG A 340 32.58 17.44 27.98
C ARG A 340 32.12 16.94 29.35
N LEU A 341 31.63 17.83 30.20
CA LEU A 341 31.06 17.52 31.50
C LEU A 341 29.77 16.70 31.36
N GLU A 342 28.87 17.11 30.46
CA GLU A 342 27.64 16.38 30.12
C GLU A 342 27.92 14.97 29.59
N VAL A 343 28.84 14.83 28.62
CA VAL A 343 29.27 13.54 28.07
C VAL A 343 29.92 12.68 29.15
N ALA A 344 30.73 13.26 30.04
CA ALA A 344 31.29 12.52 31.17
C ALA A 344 30.18 12.02 32.12
N GLN A 345 29.20 12.85 32.46
CA GLN A 345 28.07 12.46 33.31
C GLN A 345 27.22 11.36 32.65
N ALA A 346 26.91 11.48 31.35
CA ALA A 346 26.19 10.46 30.59
C ALA A 346 26.94 9.11 30.58
N ASN A 347 28.26 9.14 30.37
CA ASN A 347 29.10 7.93 30.42
C ASN A 347 29.10 7.27 31.80
N HIS A 348 29.16 8.04 32.90
CA HIS A 348 29.04 7.50 34.26
C HIS A 348 27.64 6.91 34.50
N HIS A 349 26.58 7.59 34.05
CA HIS A 349 25.20 7.10 34.17
C HIS A 349 25.00 5.77 33.43
N VAL A 350 25.46 5.66 32.18
CA VAL A 350 25.45 4.39 31.43
C VAL A 350 26.28 3.32 32.15
N ALA A 351 27.49 3.64 32.60
CA ALA A 351 28.34 2.69 33.33
C ALA A 351 27.70 2.17 34.63
N TYR A 352 26.95 3.00 35.36
CA TYR A 352 26.17 2.57 36.52
C TYR A 352 24.96 1.71 36.13
N LEU A 353 24.25 2.05 35.06
CA LEU A 353 23.13 1.23 34.57
C LEU A 353 23.60 -0.15 34.09
N THR A 354 24.75 -0.23 33.41
CA THR A 354 25.34 -1.50 32.96
C THR A 354 25.70 -2.43 34.12
N GLN A 355 25.99 -1.92 35.33
CA GLN A 355 26.24 -2.75 36.52
C GLN A 355 24.98 -3.50 37.03
N TYR A 356 23.78 -3.12 36.58
CA TYR A 356 22.54 -3.83 36.89
C TYR A 356 22.15 -4.85 35.81
N MET A 357 22.86 -4.91 34.69
CA MET A 357 22.63 -5.89 33.64
C MET A 357 23.24 -7.26 34.02
N PRO A 358 22.61 -8.39 33.67
CA PRO A 358 23.18 -9.70 33.99
C PRO A 358 24.36 -10.05 33.07
N ASP A 359 25.22 -10.98 33.50
CA ASP A 359 26.48 -11.31 32.81
C ASP A 359 26.30 -11.77 31.34
N ASN A 360 25.12 -12.28 30.98
CA ASN A 360 24.79 -12.66 29.61
C ASN A 360 24.67 -11.46 28.66
N PHE A 361 24.24 -10.29 29.14
CA PHE A 361 24.15 -9.04 28.37
C PHE A 361 25.52 -8.64 27.80
N MET A 362 26.57 -8.78 28.61
CA MET A 362 27.96 -8.44 28.26
C MET A 362 28.72 -9.57 27.55
N SER A 363 28.07 -10.69 27.24
CA SER A 363 28.69 -11.78 26.48
C SER A 363 28.87 -11.40 25.01
N ARG A 364 29.88 -11.97 24.33
CA ARG A 364 30.15 -11.67 22.91
C ARG A 364 28.99 -12.14 22.03
N GLY A 365 28.43 -11.24 21.24
CA GLY A 365 27.21 -11.47 20.46
C GLY A 365 25.93 -11.44 21.30
N GLY A 366 26.01 -11.03 22.56
CA GLY A 366 24.86 -10.74 23.41
C GLY A 366 24.28 -9.34 23.16
N ASP A 367 23.23 -9.03 23.90
CA ASP A 367 22.44 -7.80 23.80
C ASP A 367 23.29 -6.51 23.79
N HIS A 368 24.42 -6.47 24.52
CA HIS A 368 25.32 -5.32 24.53
C HIS A 368 25.91 -5.03 23.14
N ASP A 369 26.41 -6.05 22.43
CA ASP A 369 26.98 -5.88 21.10
C ASP A 369 25.92 -5.41 20.09
N ALA A 370 24.67 -5.87 20.22
CA ALA A 370 23.55 -5.41 19.38
C ALA A 370 23.20 -3.92 19.63
N VAL A 371 23.18 -3.47 20.89
CA VAL A 371 23.07 -2.04 21.23
C VAL A 371 24.25 -1.24 20.65
N LEU A 372 25.46 -1.80 20.65
CA LEU A 372 26.62 -1.15 20.05
C LEU A 372 26.53 -1.05 18.52
N VAL A 373 25.90 -2.00 17.82
CA VAL A 373 25.59 -1.88 16.37
C VAL A 373 24.63 -0.72 16.11
N LEU A 374 23.55 -0.61 16.88
CA LEU A 374 22.58 0.49 16.77
C LEU A 374 23.27 1.87 16.89
N LEU A 375 24.12 2.02 17.91
CA LEU A 375 24.90 3.25 18.11
C LEU A 375 25.97 3.46 17.02
N LEU A 376 26.58 2.39 16.52
CA LEU A 376 27.61 2.43 15.48
C LEU A 376 27.05 2.95 14.15
N VAL A 377 25.90 2.44 13.71
CA VAL A 377 25.25 2.86 12.45
C VAL A 377 24.94 4.36 12.49
N ALA A 378 24.31 4.83 13.58
CA ALA A 378 24.03 6.25 13.79
C ALA A 378 25.31 7.12 13.78
N ARG A 379 26.38 6.70 14.47
CA ARG A 379 27.67 7.42 14.43
C ARG A 379 28.29 7.46 13.03
N MET A 380 28.22 6.38 12.27
CA MET A 380 28.79 6.32 10.92
C MET A 380 28.03 7.22 9.93
N ILE A 381 26.71 7.34 10.08
CA ILE A 381 25.89 8.32 9.34
C ILE A 381 26.36 9.74 9.67
N SER A 382 26.39 10.12 10.97
CA SER A 382 26.81 11.47 11.38
C SER A 382 28.24 11.82 10.95
N LYS A 383 29.17 10.85 10.99
CA LYS A 383 30.54 11.04 10.48
C LYS A 383 30.57 11.27 8.97
N ALA A 384 29.74 10.57 8.20
CA ALA A 384 29.60 10.81 6.77
C ALA A 384 29.11 12.24 6.49
N GLU A 385 28.13 12.73 7.25
CA GLU A 385 27.56 14.08 7.10
C GLU A 385 28.57 15.18 7.39
N ILE A 386 29.38 15.03 8.44
CA ILE A 386 30.48 15.96 8.74
C ILE A 386 31.45 16.07 7.55
N VAL A 387 31.81 14.93 6.95
CA VAL A 387 32.72 14.90 5.80
C VAL A 387 32.05 15.48 4.54
N ILE A 388 30.78 15.14 4.28
CA ILE A 388 29.97 15.69 3.18
C ILE A 388 29.89 17.22 3.28
N GLY A 389 29.56 17.75 4.46
CA GLY A 389 29.43 19.20 4.69
C GLY A 389 30.73 19.93 4.38
N GLY A 390 31.84 19.51 5.01
CA GLY A 390 33.14 20.16 4.80
C GLY A 390 33.67 20.07 3.37
N ILE A 391 33.34 19.02 2.62
CA ILE A 391 33.74 18.88 1.20
C ILE A 391 32.95 19.84 0.30
N ARG A 392 31.62 19.95 0.51
CA ARG A 392 30.76 20.79 -0.33
C ARG A 392 31.12 22.27 -0.23
N ASP A 393 31.58 22.71 0.94
CA ASP A 393 32.03 24.09 1.16
C ASP A 393 33.45 24.35 0.63
N LYS A 394 34.31 23.32 0.56
CA LYS A 394 35.73 23.45 0.17
C LYS A 394 35.95 23.45 -1.35
N TYR A 395 35.18 22.69 -2.12
CA TYR A 395 35.44 22.46 -3.55
C TYR A 395 34.24 22.85 -4.44
N PRO A 396 34.20 24.10 -4.95
CA PRO A 396 33.10 24.58 -5.79
C PRO A 396 33.11 23.94 -7.19
N VAL A 397 31.97 24.02 -7.87
CA VAL A 397 31.80 23.53 -9.25
C VAL A 397 32.60 24.42 -10.23
N PRO A 398 33.47 23.86 -11.09
CA PRO A 398 34.17 24.62 -12.13
C PRO A 398 33.20 25.22 -13.15
N GLU A 399 33.39 26.50 -13.51
CA GLU A 399 32.54 27.19 -14.50
C GLU A 399 32.75 26.63 -15.93
N ASN A 400 33.99 26.30 -16.28
CA ASN A 400 34.37 25.73 -17.57
C ASN A 400 35.45 24.66 -17.39
N ILE A 401 35.42 23.62 -18.22
CA ILE A 401 36.45 22.57 -18.29
C ILE A 401 37.14 22.71 -19.65
N ASP A 402 38.24 23.47 -19.67
CA ASP A 402 39.07 23.68 -20.86
C ASP A 402 40.46 23.08 -20.68
N ARG A 403 41.20 22.90 -21.78
CA ARG A 403 42.52 22.27 -21.78
C ARG A 403 43.53 23.03 -20.92
N SER A 404 43.40 24.35 -20.84
CA SER A 404 44.29 25.21 -20.05
C SER A 404 44.05 25.02 -18.55
N ALA A 405 42.80 25.01 -18.08
CA ALA A 405 42.48 24.77 -16.68
C ALA A 405 42.87 23.35 -16.24
N VAL A 406 42.64 22.32 -17.08
CA VAL A 406 43.03 20.93 -16.75
C VAL A 406 44.55 20.78 -16.59
N LEU A 407 45.35 21.44 -17.42
CA LEU A 407 46.82 21.30 -17.38
C LEU A 407 47.53 22.26 -16.40
N LYS A 408 46.90 23.39 -16.04
CA LYS A 408 47.53 24.46 -15.24
C LYS A 408 46.90 24.66 -13.86
N THR A 409 45.75 24.06 -13.57
CA THR A 409 45.04 24.27 -12.30
C THR A 409 44.59 22.96 -11.67
N HIS A 410 44.66 22.89 -10.34
CA HIS A 410 44.20 21.72 -9.58
C HIS A 410 42.67 21.68 -9.38
N ALA A 411 41.96 22.79 -9.66
CA ALA A 411 40.55 22.95 -9.33
C ALA A 411 39.63 21.88 -9.95
N ILE A 412 39.91 21.43 -11.17
CA ILE A 412 39.10 20.41 -11.85
C ILE A 412 39.37 19.01 -11.27
N ASP A 413 40.63 18.69 -10.91
CA ASP A 413 40.96 17.41 -10.27
C ASP A 413 40.44 17.33 -8.83
N GLN A 414 40.47 18.47 -8.12
CA GLN A 414 39.85 18.67 -6.82
C GLN A 414 38.33 18.50 -6.85
N TYR A 415 37.65 19.08 -7.84
CA TYR A 415 36.22 18.86 -8.02
C TYR A 415 35.88 17.41 -8.40
N ALA A 416 36.66 16.79 -9.30
CA ALA A 416 36.49 15.38 -9.67
C ALA A 416 36.72 14.42 -8.48
N PHE A 417 37.68 14.74 -7.61
CA PHE A 417 37.89 14.05 -6.34
C PHE A 417 36.70 14.25 -5.38
N SER A 418 36.29 15.51 -5.18
CA SER A 418 35.15 15.91 -4.35
C SER A 418 33.87 15.16 -4.74
N ALA A 419 33.48 15.21 -6.02
CA ALA A 419 32.29 14.54 -6.54
C ALA A 419 32.33 13.01 -6.32
N ARG A 420 33.49 12.37 -6.54
CA ARG A 420 33.68 10.93 -6.30
C ARG A 420 33.62 10.55 -4.80
N LEU A 421 34.21 11.37 -3.93
CA LEU A 421 34.16 11.15 -2.48
C LEU A 421 32.73 11.37 -1.94
N LEU A 422 32.03 12.42 -2.39
CA LEU A 422 30.61 12.63 -2.09
C LEU A 422 29.74 11.46 -2.54
N GLN A 423 29.97 10.92 -3.74
CA GLN A 423 29.27 9.73 -4.23
C GLN A 423 29.44 8.53 -3.29
N LEU A 424 30.67 8.23 -2.87
CA LEU A 424 30.93 7.12 -1.95
C LEU A 424 30.29 7.33 -0.58
N LEU A 425 30.32 8.56 -0.06
CA LEU A 425 29.69 8.91 1.21
C LEU A 425 28.16 8.82 1.14
N TYR A 426 27.53 9.28 0.04
CA TYR A 426 26.09 9.10 -0.17
C TYR A 426 25.71 7.62 -0.37
N SER A 427 26.53 6.82 -1.06
CA SER A 427 26.28 5.36 -1.18
C SER A 427 26.35 4.67 0.18
N MET A 428 27.26 5.13 1.05
CA MET A 428 27.35 4.64 2.41
C MET A 428 26.16 5.09 3.27
N GLN A 429 25.74 6.36 3.19
CA GLN A 429 24.53 6.85 3.88
C GLN A 429 23.29 6.06 3.44
N ALA A 430 23.10 5.85 2.13
CA ALA A 430 21.98 5.09 1.57
C ALA A 430 21.88 3.70 2.21
N LEU A 431 23.00 2.98 2.33
CA LEU A 431 23.07 1.68 3.00
C LEU A 431 22.79 1.82 4.50
N LEU A 432 23.48 2.73 5.19
CA LEU A 432 23.40 2.87 6.65
C LEU A 432 22.01 3.32 7.13
N HIS A 433 21.28 4.15 6.39
CA HIS A 433 19.88 4.46 6.71
C HIS A 433 18.99 3.22 6.62
N GLN A 434 19.23 2.30 5.67
CA GLN A 434 18.50 1.03 5.65
C GLN A 434 18.89 0.10 6.80
N TYR A 435 20.16 0.05 7.20
CA TYR A 435 20.53 -0.61 8.46
C TYR A 435 19.82 0.02 9.66
N GLN A 436 19.75 1.35 9.75
CA GLN A 436 19.10 2.06 10.85
C GLN A 436 17.60 1.78 10.91
N TYR A 437 16.92 1.80 9.77
CA TYR A 437 15.50 1.43 9.67
C TYR A 437 15.27 -0.01 10.10
N VAL A 438 16.00 -0.97 9.52
CA VAL A 438 15.87 -2.39 9.85
C VAL A 438 16.18 -2.64 11.33
N LEU A 439 17.21 -2.03 11.91
CA LEU A 439 17.50 -2.13 13.35
C LEU A 439 16.38 -1.57 14.26
N GLY A 440 15.52 -0.68 13.73
CA GLY A 440 14.33 -0.17 14.42
C GLY A 440 13.07 -1.01 14.24
N THR A 441 12.99 -1.86 13.22
CA THR A 441 11.77 -2.61 12.86
C THR A 441 11.90 -4.14 12.88
N CYS A 442 13.13 -4.69 12.92
CA CYS A 442 13.36 -6.13 12.76
C CYS A 442 13.01 -6.94 14.01
N SER A 443 12.96 -8.26 13.84
CA SER A 443 12.82 -9.18 14.97
C SER A 443 14.04 -9.15 15.90
N VAL A 444 13.84 -9.48 17.18
CA VAL A 444 14.91 -9.59 18.19
C VAL A 444 16.00 -10.58 17.76
N GLU A 445 15.64 -11.67 17.06
CA GLU A 445 16.61 -12.64 16.55
C GLU A 445 17.55 -12.02 15.51
N VAL A 446 17.01 -11.23 14.57
CA VAL A 446 17.81 -10.53 13.53
C VAL A 446 18.65 -9.42 14.16
N PHE A 447 18.11 -8.70 15.15
CA PHE A 447 18.84 -7.68 15.91
C PHE A 447 20.07 -8.26 16.63
N LEU A 448 19.90 -9.36 17.38
CA LEU A 448 21.01 -10.03 18.05
C LEU A 448 22.00 -10.66 17.06
N ARG A 449 21.51 -11.20 15.94
CA ARG A 449 22.36 -11.74 14.86
C ARG A 449 23.26 -10.65 14.27
N LEU A 450 22.74 -9.44 14.03
CA LEU A 450 23.54 -8.28 13.64
C LEU A 450 24.55 -7.88 14.73
N GLY A 451 24.16 -7.95 16.01
CA GLY A 451 25.06 -7.73 17.15
C GLY A 451 26.35 -8.55 17.07
N THR A 452 26.28 -9.82 16.63
CA THR A 452 27.48 -10.67 16.47
C THR A 452 28.53 -10.10 15.50
N LEU A 453 28.12 -9.24 14.55
CA LEU A 453 28.98 -8.60 13.55
C LEU A 453 29.64 -7.30 14.05
N TYR A 454 29.28 -6.81 15.25
CA TYR A 454 29.79 -5.56 15.80
C TYR A 454 31.33 -5.38 15.71
N PRO A 455 32.17 -6.37 16.06
CA PRO A 455 33.63 -6.20 16.03
C PRO A 455 34.20 -5.95 14.62
N GLU A 456 33.54 -6.49 13.59
CA GLU A 456 33.92 -6.29 12.19
C GLU A 456 33.41 -4.94 11.69
N MET A 457 32.12 -4.63 11.90
CA MET A 457 31.52 -3.34 11.55
C MET A 457 32.27 -2.16 12.18
N ALA A 458 32.65 -2.27 13.47
CA ALA A 458 33.39 -1.23 14.19
C ALA A 458 34.80 -0.98 13.62
N SER A 459 35.38 -1.95 12.89
CA SER A 459 36.66 -1.74 12.20
C SER A 459 36.50 -0.78 11.00
N HIS A 460 35.34 -0.78 10.35
CA HIS A 460 35.04 0.09 9.21
C HIS A 460 34.74 1.55 9.59
N GLU A 461 34.32 1.82 10.83
CA GLU A 461 34.17 3.19 11.36
C GLU A 461 35.51 3.95 11.33
N ARG A 462 36.63 3.26 11.58
CA ARG A 462 37.98 3.85 11.56
C ARG A 462 38.38 4.38 10.18
N ASN A 463 37.83 3.81 9.10
CA ASN A 463 38.06 4.32 7.75
C ASN A 463 37.38 5.68 7.54
N LEU A 464 36.28 5.97 8.24
CA LEU A 464 35.66 7.31 8.24
C LEU A 464 36.41 8.28 9.12
N ASP A 465 36.87 7.84 10.30
CA ASP A 465 37.67 8.66 11.21
C ASP A 465 38.90 9.23 10.51
N PHE A 466 39.54 8.46 9.62
CA PHE A 466 40.63 8.93 8.76
C PHE A 466 40.24 10.16 7.91
N TYR A 467 39.08 10.15 7.23
CA TYR A 467 38.64 11.30 6.42
C TYR A 467 38.18 12.48 7.28
N VAL A 468 37.56 12.24 8.44
CA VAL A 468 37.21 13.27 9.42
C VAL A 468 38.48 13.97 9.93
N ASP A 469 39.52 13.22 10.26
CA ASP A 469 40.79 13.75 10.74
C ASP A 469 41.55 14.54 9.66
N LEU A 470 41.52 14.08 8.40
CA LEU A 470 42.08 14.82 7.27
C LEU A 470 41.34 16.13 7.02
N LEU A 471 39.99 16.11 7.02
CA LEU A 471 39.18 17.31 6.89
C LEU A 471 39.47 18.30 8.04
N ARG A 472 39.55 17.82 9.27
CA ARG A 472 39.89 18.62 10.46
C ARG A 472 41.28 19.28 10.37
N LYS A 473 42.24 18.63 9.72
CA LYS A 473 43.61 19.14 9.50
C LYS A 473 43.75 19.97 8.21
N ASP A 474 42.67 20.14 7.46
CA ASP A 474 42.62 20.70 6.10
C ASP A 474 43.46 19.94 5.04
N GLN A 475 43.78 18.67 5.33
CA GLN A 475 44.61 17.77 4.52
C GLN A 475 43.80 16.81 3.64
N LEU A 476 42.49 17.02 3.54
CA LEU A 476 41.64 16.26 2.62
C LEU A 476 41.71 16.91 1.22
N ASP A 477 42.53 16.34 0.33
CA ASP A 477 42.82 16.82 -1.03
C ASP A 477 42.79 15.68 -2.09
N GLU A 478 43.00 16.02 -3.36
CA GLU A 478 42.91 15.11 -4.52
C GLU A 478 43.90 13.92 -4.53
N ASN A 479 44.93 13.96 -3.68
CA ASN A 479 45.95 12.93 -3.53
C ASN A 479 45.56 11.84 -2.52
N VAL A 480 44.53 12.09 -1.70
CA VAL A 480 44.04 11.13 -0.70
C VAL A 480 43.42 9.91 -1.40
N SER A 481 43.78 8.71 -0.93
CA SER A 481 43.20 7.47 -1.46
C SER A 481 41.75 7.29 -1.02
N LEU A 482 40.90 6.80 -1.93
CA LEU A 482 39.49 6.48 -1.68
C LEU A 482 39.25 4.98 -1.44
N GLU A 483 40.29 4.14 -1.55
CA GLU A 483 40.13 2.67 -1.50
C GLU A 483 39.61 2.14 -0.17
N SER A 484 39.94 2.77 0.97
CA SER A 484 39.45 2.34 2.28
C SER A 484 37.95 2.61 2.43
N LEU A 485 37.46 3.74 1.90
CA LEU A 485 36.03 4.03 1.84
C LEU A 485 35.30 3.09 0.86
N GLU A 486 35.86 2.83 -0.32
CA GLU A 486 35.31 1.86 -1.27
C GLU A 486 35.18 0.47 -0.65
N LYS A 487 36.17 0.02 0.12
CA LYS A 487 36.12 -1.25 0.87
C LYS A 487 35.04 -1.23 1.96
N THR A 488 34.87 -0.12 2.67
CA THR A 488 33.77 0.05 3.65
C THR A 488 32.40 -0.02 2.98
N VAL A 489 32.16 0.72 1.88
CA VAL A 489 30.90 0.66 1.13
C VAL A 489 30.64 -0.76 0.61
N GLY A 490 31.67 -1.41 0.04
CA GLY A 490 31.58 -2.80 -0.44
C GLY A 490 31.22 -3.81 0.65
N TYR A 491 31.78 -3.67 1.87
CA TYR A 491 31.44 -4.50 3.02
C TYR A 491 29.95 -4.37 3.38
N PHE A 492 29.46 -3.16 3.67
CA PHE A 492 28.06 -2.95 4.04
C PHE A 492 27.09 -3.36 2.92
N SER A 493 27.46 -3.14 1.65
CA SER A 493 26.69 -3.59 0.48
C SER A 493 26.64 -5.11 0.31
N THR A 494 27.61 -5.85 0.85
CA THR A 494 27.66 -7.32 0.80
C THR A 494 26.92 -7.94 1.99
N VAL A 495 27.09 -7.35 3.17
CA VAL A 495 26.46 -7.80 4.44
C VAL A 495 24.94 -7.55 4.45
N TYR A 496 24.45 -6.51 3.74
CA TYR A 496 23.03 -6.18 3.74
C TYR A 496 22.16 -7.33 3.18
N PRO A 497 22.35 -7.81 1.94
CA PRO A 497 21.56 -8.94 1.43
C PRO A 497 21.82 -10.27 2.15
N SER A 498 23.00 -10.48 2.77
CA SER A 498 23.27 -11.75 3.46
C SER A 498 22.57 -11.88 4.82
N HIS A 499 22.15 -10.78 5.43
CA HIS A 499 21.48 -10.79 6.75
C HIS A 499 20.08 -10.16 6.77
N LEU A 500 19.76 -9.26 5.84
CA LEU A 500 18.59 -8.38 5.91
C LEU A 500 17.66 -8.42 4.67
N LEU A 501 17.90 -9.33 3.72
CA LEU A 501 17.07 -9.45 2.50
C LEU A 501 15.59 -9.76 2.80
N SER A 502 15.29 -10.41 3.92
CA SER A 502 13.92 -10.72 4.36
C SER A 502 13.23 -9.59 5.12
N GLU A 503 13.96 -8.52 5.47
CA GLU A 503 13.44 -7.40 6.25
C GLU A 503 12.90 -6.29 5.33
N LYS A 504 11.94 -5.51 5.82
CA LYS A 504 11.38 -4.39 5.05
C LYS A 504 12.39 -3.26 4.91
N MET A 505 12.41 -2.62 3.74
CA MET A 505 13.24 -1.44 3.44
C MET A 505 12.44 -0.15 3.64
N ASP A 506 13.07 0.93 4.10
CA ASP A 506 12.51 2.28 3.99
C ASP A 506 12.65 2.76 2.54
N GLN A 507 11.60 2.49 1.77
CA GLN A 507 11.50 2.83 0.36
C GLN A 507 11.51 4.34 0.09
N THR A 508 11.10 5.18 1.06
CA THR A 508 11.11 6.65 0.94
C THR A 508 12.53 7.20 1.05
N THR A 509 13.22 6.88 2.15
CA THR A 509 14.60 7.32 2.39
C THR A 509 15.55 6.72 1.36
N TYR A 510 15.37 5.45 0.99
CA TYR A 510 16.21 4.80 -0.03
C TYR A 510 16.14 5.51 -1.38
N LEU A 511 14.96 5.97 -1.81
CA LEU A 511 14.81 6.68 -3.08
C LEU A 511 15.45 8.08 -3.02
N CYS A 512 15.30 8.79 -1.90
CA CYS A 512 15.98 10.07 -1.65
C CYS A 512 17.50 9.94 -1.70
N ASP A 513 18.07 8.95 -1.03
CA ASP A 513 19.53 8.74 -1.03
C ASP A 513 20.04 8.22 -2.36
N THR A 514 19.33 7.30 -3.01
CA THR A 514 19.66 6.86 -4.39
C THR A 514 19.71 8.07 -5.32
N ALA A 515 18.78 9.01 -5.19
CA ALA A 515 18.80 10.25 -5.97
C ALA A 515 20.03 11.14 -5.66
N ARG A 516 20.55 11.15 -4.43
CA ARG A 516 21.82 11.84 -4.06
C ARG A 516 23.04 11.14 -4.66
N VAL A 517 23.10 9.81 -4.59
CA VAL A 517 24.16 9.01 -5.21
C VAL A 517 24.20 9.21 -6.73
N LEU A 518 23.05 9.12 -7.40
CA LEU A 518 22.97 9.29 -8.86
C LEU A 518 23.36 10.72 -9.30
N THR A 519 23.02 11.75 -8.51
CA THR A 519 23.45 13.13 -8.78
C THR A 519 24.99 13.23 -8.75
N SER A 520 25.59 12.88 -7.60
CA SER A 520 27.05 12.98 -7.40
C SER A 520 27.86 12.08 -8.33
N GLY A 521 27.35 10.89 -8.64
CA GLY A 521 27.95 9.98 -9.61
C GLY A 521 27.88 10.51 -11.03
N ALA A 522 26.75 11.11 -11.43
CA ALA A 522 26.63 11.80 -12.71
C ALA A 522 27.58 13.01 -12.79
N ASP A 523 27.68 13.82 -11.74
CA ASP A 523 28.58 14.98 -11.69
C ASP A 523 30.06 14.55 -11.77
N ALA A 524 30.45 13.47 -11.08
CA ALA A 524 31.78 12.87 -11.18
C ALA A 524 32.07 12.33 -12.59
N ALA A 525 31.14 11.56 -13.17
CA ALA A 525 31.25 11.00 -14.52
C ALA A 525 31.33 12.09 -15.60
N ASN A 526 30.47 13.12 -15.51
CA ASN A 526 30.45 14.29 -16.39
C ASN A 526 31.76 15.05 -16.34
N THR A 527 32.30 15.29 -15.14
CA THR A 527 33.59 15.98 -14.96
C THR A 527 34.71 15.19 -15.60
N CYS A 528 34.80 13.88 -15.31
CA CYS A 528 35.80 13.00 -15.89
C CYS A 528 35.71 12.93 -17.43
N ALA A 529 34.52 12.72 -18.00
CA ALA A 529 34.32 12.70 -19.45
C ALA A 529 34.66 14.05 -20.11
N SER A 530 34.32 15.18 -19.46
CA SER A 530 34.66 16.52 -19.96
C SER A 530 36.16 16.79 -19.92
N VAL A 531 36.88 16.29 -18.90
CA VAL A 531 38.35 16.36 -18.84
C VAL A 531 38.98 15.54 -19.97
N VAL A 532 38.48 14.33 -20.24
CA VAL A 532 38.96 13.52 -21.38
C VAL A 532 38.75 14.26 -22.70
N LEU A 533 37.55 14.83 -22.93
CA LEU A 533 37.27 15.64 -24.11
C LEU A 533 38.20 16.85 -24.23
N ALA A 534 38.45 17.58 -23.13
CA ALA A 534 39.34 18.74 -23.12
C ALA A 534 40.83 18.39 -23.36
N LEU A 535 41.24 17.14 -23.10
CA LEU A 535 42.61 16.67 -23.33
C LEU A 535 42.84 16.03 -24.71
N LEU A 536 41.77 15.71 -25.45
CA LEU A 536 41.88 15.17 -26.80
C LEU A 536 42.50 16.18 -27.77
N HIS A 537 43.19 15.66 -28.79
CA HIS A 537 43.74 16.47 -29.87
C HIS A 537 42.62 16.86 -30.86
N PRO A 538 42.58 18.10 -31.40
CA PRO A 538 41.49 18.54 -32.30
C PRO A 538 41.27 17.65 -33.53
N GLN A 539 42.31 16.97 -34.02
CA GLN A 539 42.20 16.02 -35.15
C GLN A 539 41.51 14.68 -34.78
N HIS A 540 41.15 14.47 -33.51
CA HIS A 540 40.54 13.26 -32.98
C HIS A 540 39.23 13.52 -32.21
N GLU A 541 38.58 14.67 -32.45
CA GLU A 541 37.29 15.03 -31.84
C GLU A 541 36.16 14.03 -32.17
N ASP A 542 36.24 13.30 -33.28
CA ASP A 542 35.28 12.27 -33.70
C ASP A 542 35.79 10.83 -33.52
N CYS A 543 36.81 10.60 -32.66
CA CYS A 543 37.19 9.24 -32.29
C CYS A 543 36.14 8.58 -31.37
N GLU A 544 36.10 7.24 -31.34
CA GLU A 544 35.12 6.48 -30.53
C GLU A 544 35.12 6.88 -29.05
N VAL A 545 36.28 7.21 -28.49
CA VAL A 545 36.42 7.70 -27.10
C VAL A 545 35.74 9.06 -26.91
N ALA A 546 35.83 9.95 -27.91
CA ALA A 546 35.18 11.25 -27.88
C ALA A 546 33.66 11.16 -28.00
N VAL A 547 33.16 10.23 -28.84
CA VAL A 547 31.72 9.91 -28.92
C VAL A 547 31.23 9.36 -27.58
N MET A 548 31.89 8.34 -27.04
CA MET A 548 31.56 7.77 -25.73
C MET A 548 31.56 8.83 -24.60
N CYS A 549 32.52 9.75 -24.57
CA CYS A 549 32.56 10.82 -23.57
C CYS A 549 31.42 11.84 -23.76
N ARG A 550 31.05 12.17 -25.01
CA ARG A 550 29.86 13.00 -25.31
C ARG A 550 28.57 12.31 -24.85
N ASP A 551 28.45 11.01 -25.07
CA ASP A 551 27.29 10.20 -24.64
C ASP A 551 27.20 10.12 -23.11
N ILE A 552 28.32 9.96 -22.41
CA ILE A 552 28.36 10.00 -20.92
C ILE A 552 27.86 11.36 -20.41
N VAL A 553 28.30 12.48 -21.02
CA VAL A 553 27.84 13.83 -20.63
C VAL A 553 26.35 14.05 -20.95
N ALA A 554 25.83 13.44 -22.02
CA ALA A 554 24.40 13.46 -22.31
C ALA A 554 23.61 12.64 -21.27
N ALA A 555 24.01 11.39 -21.01
CA ALA A 555 23.39 10.52 -20.03
C ALA A 555 23.41 11.13 -18.61
N GLY A 556 24.49 11.78 -18.20
CA GLY A 556 24.55 12.48 -16.91
C GLY A 556 23.56 13.64 -16.80
N LYS A 557 23.27 14.35 -17.90
CA LYS A 557 22.21 15.38 -17.93
C LYS A 557 20.81 14.75 -17.82
N GLU A 558 20.57 13.62 -18.47
CA GLU A 558 19.30 12.88 -18.37
C GLU A 558 19.07 12.32 -16.97
N ILE A 559 20.10 11.75 -16.34
CA ILE A 559 20.07 11.29 -14.94
C ILE A 559 19.75 12.46 -14.00
N ASN A 560 20.42 13.59 -14.15
CA ASN A 560 20.13 14.79 -13.36
C ASN A 560 18.70 15.34 -13.62
N ALA A 561 18.14 15.19 -14.82
CA ALA A 561 16.75 15.51 -15.10
C ALA A 561 15.76 14.49 -14.49
N ALA A 562 16.11 13.20 -14.46
CA ALA A 562 15.33 12.16 -13.77
C ALA A 562 15.32 12.38 -12.24
N VAL A 563 16.47 12.64 -11.63
CA VAL A 563 16.59 12.98 -10.20
C VAL A 563 15.78 14.23 -9.85
N LYS A 564 15.81 15.28 -10.68
CA LYS A 564 14.94 16.46 -10.49
C LYS A 564 13.45 16.10 -10.53
N ARG A 565 13.03 15.14 -11.35
CA ARG A 565 11.64 14.63 -11.36
C ARG A 565 11.30 13.83 -10.10
N ILE A 566 12.23 13.01 -9.60
CA ILE A 566 12.07 12.29 -8.33
C ILE A 566 11.85 13.30 -7.19
N ARG A 567 12.79 14.24 -6.99
CA ARG A 567 12.71 15.23 -5.89
C ARG A 567 11.46 16.13 -5.93
N ARG A 568 10.89 16.38 -7.12
CA ARG A 568 9.64 17.14 -7.29
C ARG A 568 8.37 16.32 -7.08
N ARG A 569 8.49 14.99 -6.97
CA ARG A 569 7.38 14.04 -6.76
C ARG A 569 7.44 13.33 -5.40
N MET A 570 8.53 13.46 -4.65
CA MET A 570 8.56 13.03 -3.25
C MET A 570 7.54 13.82 -2.43
N PRO A 571 6.79 13.19 -1.52
CA PRO A 571 6.03 13.91 -0.50
C PRO A 571 6.98 14.78 0.31
N GLN A 572 6.68 16.08 0.45
CA GLN A 572 7.52 17.01 1.22
C GLN A 572 7.03 17.16 2.67
N ASP A 573 5.73 16.93 2.91
CA ASP A 573 5.04 17.30 4.15
C ASP A 573 4.41 16.10 4.90
N GLY A 574 4.83 14.86 4.60
CA GLY A 574 4.32 13.63 5.25
C GLY A 574 2.85 13.24 4.98
N SER A 575 2.07 14.13 4.37
CA SER A 575 0.63 14.01 4.09
C SER A 575 0.22 12.88 3.15
N VAL A 576 1.17 12.33 2.40
CA VAL A 576 1.02 11.08 1.65
C VAL A 576 1.96 10.09 2.35
N GLY A 577 1.39 9.00 2.88
CA GLY A 577 2.11 8.02 3.69
C GLY A 577 3.34 7.41 2.99
N PRO A 578 4.17 6.63 3.73
CA PRO A 578 5.47 6.18 3.26
C PRO A 578 5.40 5.58 1.86
N LEU A 579 6.21 6.13 0.95
CA LEU A 579 6.23 5.76 -0.45
C LEU A 579 6.49 4.26 -0.59
N SER A 580 5.67 3.57 -1.37
CA SER A 580 5.92 2.16 -1.70
C SER A 580 6.00 1.91 -3.19
N TYR A 581 6.93 1.03 -3.57
CA TYR A 581 7.14 0.53 -4.92
C TYR A 581 7.50 -0.96 -4.89
N PRO A 582 7.22 -1.71 -5.97
CA PRO A 582 7.49 -3.14 -6.02
C PRO A 582 8.98 -3.49 -6.02
N GLU A 583 9.28 -4.75 -5.72
CA GLU A 583 10.64 -5.27 -5.47
C GLU A 583 11.56 -5.20 -6.69
N ASP A 584 11.00 -5.31 -7.90
CA ASP A 584 11.70 -5.12 -9.18
C ASP A 584 12.27 -3.69 -9.33
N VAL A 585 11.55 -2.68 -8.85
CA VAL A 585 12.02 -1.28 -8.81
C VAL A 585 13.15 -1.15 -7.78
N GLN A 586 13.06 -1.82 -6.64
CA GLN A 586 14.12 -1.84 -5.61
C GLN A 586 15.41 -2.51 -6.11
N GLU A 587 15.31 -3.67 -6.76
CA GLU A 587 16.45 -4.33 -7.43
C GLU A 587 17.06 -3.46 -8.53
N THR A 588 16.21 -2.78 -9.31
CA THR A 588 16.65 -1.87 -10.37
C THR A 588 17.39 -0.65 -9.80
N LEU A 589 16.89 -0.02 -8.73
CA LEU A 589 17.56 1.10 -8.04
C LEU A 589 18.91 0.67 -7.45
N THR A 590 18.95 -0.51 -6.81
CA THR A 590 20.18 -1.10 -6.26
C THR A 590 21.21 -1.36 -7.36
N SER A 591 20.79 -1.97 -8.46
CA SER A 591 21.63 -2.27 -9.62
C SER A 591 22.14 -0.99 -10.29
N THR A 592 21.29 0.02 -10.46
CA THR A 592 21.66 1.32 -11.03
C THR A 592 22.69 2.04 -10.17
N THR A 593 22.55 1.97 -8.84
CA THR A 593 23.52 2.51 -7.88
C THR A 593 24.89 1.83 -8.02
N ASN A 594 24.90 0.51 -8.18
CA ASN A 594 26.12 -0.27 -8.42
C ASN A 594 26.77 0.04 -9.78
N TYR A 595 25.98 0.14 -10.86
CA TYR A 595 26.48 0.54 -12.17
C TYR A 595 27.08 1.96 -12.15
N MET A 596 26.41 2.90 -11.50
CA MET A 596 26.91 4.28 -11.33
C MET A 596 28.20 4.33 -10.50
N ASN A 597 28.34 3.49 -9.47
CA ASN A 597 29.59 3.39 -8.71
C ASN A 597 30.74 2.85 -9.57
N ASN A 598 30.50 1.79 -10.35
CA ASN A 598 31.49 1.19 -11.23
C ASN A 598 31.90 2.13 -12.38
N ALA A 599 30.94 2.81 -13.01
CA ALA A 599 31.20 3.77 -14.08
C ALA A 599 32.04 4.97 -13.59
N ALA A 600 31.64 5.61 -12.48
CA ALA A 600 32.39 6.72 -11.90
C ALA A 600 33.80 6.30 -11.45
N ARG A 601 33.96 5.09 -10.90
CA ARG A 601 35.28 4.52 -10.57
C ARG A 601 36.17 4.37 -11.81
N ALA A 602 35.66 3.71 -12.86
CA ALA A 602 36.41 3.48 -14.08
C ALA A 602 36.82 4.78 -14.77
N LEU A 603 35.89 5.74 -14.87
CA LEU A 603 36.15 7.07 -15.43
C LEU A 603 37.15 7.87 -14.61
N ARG A 604 37.11 7.80 -13.27
CA ARG A 604 38.10 8.48 -12.42
C ARG A 604 39.51 7.91 -12.61
N HIS A 605 39.66 6.58 -12.67
CA HIS A 605 40.96 5.95 -12.96
C HIS A 605 41.48 6.31 -14.36
N LEU A 606 40.62 6.22 -15.39
CA LEU A 606 40.98 6.60 -16.77
C LEU A 606 41.44 8.05 -16.85
N THR A 607 40.65 8.98 -16.30
CA THR A 607 40.92 10.43 -16.34
C THR A 607 42.21 10.78 -15.62
N ARG A 608 42.45 10.23 -14.41
CA ARG A 608 43.67 10.51 -13.63
C ARG A 608 44.92 10.00 -14.35
N ASN A 609 44.84 8.82 -14.98
CA ASN A 609 45.95 8.28 -15.76
C ASN A 609 46.22 9.08 -17.03
N LEU A 610 45.17 9.47 -17.77
CA LEU A 610 45.29 10.31 -18.97
C LEU A 610 45.89 11.68 -18.63
N ALA A 611 45.37 12.37 -17.61
CA ALA A 611 45.89 13.66 -17.18
C ALA A 611 47.37 13.56 -16.77
N ASN A 612 47.75 12.56 -15.98
CA ASN A 612 49.15 12.33 -15.59
C ASN A 612 50.07 12.13 -16.81
N ILE A 613 49.66 11.29 -17.78
CA ILE A 613 50.43 11.07 -19.02
C ILE A 613 50.54 12.36 -19.83
N THR A 614 49.43 13.09 -20.01
CA THR A 614 49.44 14.34 -20.79
C THR A 614 50.31 15.42 -20.14
N ILE A 615 50.27 15.55 -18.81
CA ILE A 615 51.14 16.47 -18.05
C ILE A 615 52.61 16.06 -18.18
N GLN A 616 52.94 14.76 -18.08
CA GLN A 616 54.32 14.27 -18.26
C GLN A 616 54.84 14.54 -19.67
N VAL A 617 54.05 14.29 -20.71
CA VAL A 617 54.41 14.59 -22.10
C VAL A 617 54.59 16.10 -22.30
N TYR A 618 53.67 16.92 -21.78
CA TYR A 618 53.75 18.38 -21.87
C TYR A 618 55.01 18.92 -21.19
N LEU A 619 55.36 18.43 -19.99
CA LEU A 619 56.59 18.80 -19.29
C LEU A 619 57.84 18.35 -20.07
N TRP A 620 57.83 17.16 -20.67
CA TRP A 620 58.95 16.63 -21.44
C TRP A 620 59.20 17.44 -22.73
N CYS A 621 58.13 17.80 -23.46
CA CYS A 621 58.23 18.68 -24.63
C CYS A 621 58.77 20.08 -24.26
N ASN A 622 58.27 20.71 -23.19
CA ASN A 622 58.77 22.00 -22.72
C ASN A 622 60.24 21.94 -22.23
N TYR A 623 60.70 20.79 -21.73
CA TYR A 623 62.09 20.59 -21.33
C TYR A 623 63.04 20.42 -22.53
N LEU A 624 62.54 19.89 -23.65
CA LEU A 624 63.31 19.70 -24.88
C LEU A 624 63.38 20.97 -25.75
N GLU A 625 62.36 21.84 -25.73
CA GLU A 625 62.34 23.09 -26.50
C GLU A 625 62.04 24.33 -25.63
N PRO A 626 63.03 24.89 -24.90
CA PRO A 626 62.84 26.06 -24.02
C PRO A 626 62.59 27.40 -24.75
N GLY A 627 62.19 27.41 -26.02
CA GLY A 627 62.26 28.59 -26.89
C GLY A 627 61.21 28.74 -28.00
N TYR A 628 60.28 27.80 -28.18
CA TYR A 628 59.20 27.93 -29.18
C TYR A 628 57.85 28.25 -28.53
N HIS A 629 57.62 29.53 -28.23
CA HIS A 629 56.26 30.05 -28.09
C HIS A 629 55.66 30.26 -29.49
N GLY A 630 54.92 29.25 -29.96
CA GLY A 630 54.17 29.30 -31.23
C GLY A 630 53.12 28.20 -31.30
N ASP A 631 51.89 28.56 -30.92
CA ASP A 631 50.59 27.93 -31.24
C ASP A 631 50.50 26.39 -31.36
N MET A 632 50.01 25.75 -30.28
CA MET A 632 49.28 24.46 -30.27
C MET A 632 48.16 24.47 -29.23
#